data_AF-A0A7S1PSL8-F1
#
_entry.id   AF-A0A7S1PSL8-F1
#
_cell.length_a   1.000
_cell.length_b   1.000
_cell.length_c   1.000
_cell.angle_alpha   90.00
_cell.angle_beta   90.00
_cell.angle_gamma   90.00
#
_symmetry.space_group_name_H-M   'P 1'
#
loop_
_entity.id
_entity.type
_entity.pdbx_description
1 polymer ?
#
loop_
_entity_poly.entity_id
_entity_poly.type
_entity_poly.pdbx_seq_one_letter_code
_entity_poly.pdbx_strand_id
1 'polypeptide(L)'
;RLFLNWKSKRLGARARRFLHNFRTHEPQLEVAVLTDDECSTLAAFYPDLGDRYEALPLAVMRADICRVLAVYYFGGMYKDLDIDWRMPLREWLDPTLPVAYGWEDREHLCQWFFAARPGNPCLRNILQ
;
A
#
# COMPACT_ATOMS: atom_id res chain seq x y z
N ARG A 1 -3.72 2.12 -9.97
CA ARG A 1 -4.26 2.70 -8.71
C ARG A 1 -3.16 2.69 -7.65
N LEU A 2 -3.10 3.73 -6.82
CA LEU A 2 -2.22 3.84 -5.67
C LEU A 2 -3.04 3.78 -4.38
N PHE A 3 -2.61 2.95 -3.43
CA PHE A 3 -3.18 2.85 -2.10
C PHE A 3 -2.28 3.52 -1.08
N LEU A 4 -2.92 4.20 -0.12
CA LEU A 4 -2.32 4.75 1.09
C LEU A 4 -3.14 4.23 2.28
N ASN A 5 -2.57 4.13 3.47
CA ASN A 5 -3.33 3.89 4.70
C ASN A 5 -3.26 5.11 5.62
N TRP A 6 -4.41 5.56 6.13
CA TRP A 6 -4.48 6.65 7.10
C TRP A 6 -5.76 6.57 7.92
N LYS A 7 -5.73 7.09 9.15
CA LYS A 7 -6.86 7.08 10.11
C LYS A 7 -8.17 7.65 9.57
N SER A 8 -8.12 8.53 8.57
CA SER A 8 -9.30 9.18 8.01
C SER A 8 -9.06 9.60 6.56
N LYS A 9 -10.14 9.66 5.77
CA LYS A 9 -10.14 10.25 4.43
C LYS A 9 -9.75 11.73 4.44
N ARG A 10 -9.99 12.45 5.54
CA ARG A 10 -9.62 13.86 5.67
C ARG A 10 -8.16 13.99 6.10
N LEU A 11 -7.27 14.01 5.12
CA LEU A 11 -5.84 14.16 5.33
C LEU A 11 -5.48 15.53 5.93
N GLY A 12 -4.55 15.58 6.88
CA GLY A 12 -3.99 16.83 7.43
C GLY A 12 -3.07 17.56 6.43
N ALA A 13 -2.64 18.79 6.75
CA ALA A 13 -1.85 19.62 5.83
C ALA A 13 -0.55 18.95 5.36
N ARG A 14 0.20 18.33 6.29
CA ARG A 14 1.44 17.59 5.97
C ARG A 14 1.19 16.43 5.00
N ALA A 15 0.18 15.62 5.26
CA ALA A 15 -0.21 14.50 4.39
C ALA A 15 -0.66 14.97 2.99
N ARG A 16 -1.43 16.06 2.93
CA ARG A 16 -1.83 16.64 1.64
C ARG A 16 -0.64 17.14 0.81
N ARG A 17 0.44 17.59 1.45
CA ARG A 17 1.67 18.01 0.75
C ARG A 17 2.32 16.84 0.00
N PHE A 18 2.48 15.69 0.66
CA PHE A 18 3.04 14.49 0.03
C PHE A 18 2.15 13.96 -1.10
N LEU A 19 0.83 14.01 -0.91
CA LEU A 19 -0.11 13.64 -1.96
C LEU A 19 -0.05 14.62 -3.16
N HIS A 20 0.11 15.91 -2.89
CA HIS A 20 0.23 16.93 -3.92
C HIS A 20 1.48 16.70 -4.78
N ASN A 21 2.66 16.51 -4.17
CA ASN A 21 3.88 16.27 -4.94
C ASN A 21 3.87 14.91 -5.67
N PHE A 22 3.20 13.89 -5.15
CA PHE A 22 2.96 12.69 -5.93
C PHE A 22 2.10 12.99 -7.18
N ARG A 23 1.02 13.78 -7.05
CA ARG A 23 0.12 14.11 -8.15
C ARG A 23 0.75 14.99 -9.23
N THR A 24 1.82 15.73 -8.93
CA THR A 24 2.56 16.47 -9.96
C THR A 24 3.28 15.52 -10.91
N HIS A 25 3.74 14.37 -10.42
CA HIS A 25 4.38 13.32 -11.21
C HIS A 25 3.35 12.41 -11.90
N GLU A 26 2.26 12.06 -11.21
CA GLU A 26 1.22 11.15 -11.70
C GLU A 26 -0.19 11.73 -11.61
N PRO A 27 -0.54 12.73 -12.43
CA PRO A 27 -1.84 13.39 -12.34
C PRO A 27 -3.02 12.48 -12.71
N GLN A 28 -2.76 11.41 -13.47
CA GLN A 28 -3.78 10.48 -13.96
C GLN A 28 -3.99 9.27 -13.04
N LEU A 29 -3.11 9.05 -12.06
CA LEU A 29 -3.18 7.86 -11.22
C LEU A 29 -4.22 8.06 -10.11
N GLU A 30 -5.23 7.18 -10.09
CA GLU A 30 -6.22 7.14 -9.02
C GLU A 30 -5.56 6.81 -7.68
N VAL A 31 -5.86 7.60 -6.65
CA VAL A 31 -5.38 7.41 -5.28
C VAL A 31 -6.53 7.06 -4.34
N ALA A 32 -6.40 5.95 -3.63
CA ALA A 32 -7.31 5.51 -2.58
C ALA A 32 -6.61 5.58 -1.21
N VAL A 33 -7.19 6.33 -0.28
CA VAL A 33 -6.76 6.36 1.13
C VAL A 33 -7.61 5.37 1.91
N LEU A 34 -7.04 4.27 2.38
CA LEU A 34 -7.71 3.25 3.17
C LEU A 34 -7.77 3.65 4.63
N THR A 35 -8.98 3.68 5.20
CA THR A 35 -9.19 3.86 6.64
C THR A 35 -9.08 2.55 7.40
N ASP A 36 -8.97 2.64 8.72
CA ASP A 36 -8.87 1.46 9.60
C ASP A 36 -10.08 0.52 9.42
N ASP A 37 -11.29 1.06 9.30
CA ASP A 37 -12.51 0.29 9.03
C ASP A 37 -12.49 -0.44 7.67
N GLU A 38 -11.95 0.21 6.63
CA GLU A 38 -11.81 -0.41 5.31
C GLU A 38 -10.76 -1.51 5.34
N CYS A 39 -9.65 -1.29 6.06
CA CYS A 39 -8.63 -2.31 6.26
C CYS A 39 -9.16 -3.53 7.04
N SER A 40 -9.93 -3.30 8.11
CA SER A 40 -10.62 -4.35 8.87
C SER A 40 -11.59 -5.14 7.97
N THR A 41 -12.36 -4.43 7.13
CA THR A 41 -13.25 -5.04 6.15
C THR A 41 -12.49 -5.92 5.15
N LEU A 42 -11.37 -5.43 4.60
CA LEU A 42 -10.52 -6.23 3.70
C LEU A 42 -9.97 -7.48 4.39
N ALA A 43 -9.57 -7.38 5.67
CA ALA A 43 -9.08 -8.52 6.43
C ALA A 43 -10.18 -9.55 6.69
N ALA A 44 -11.40 -9.11 7.00
CA ALA A 44 -12.55 -9.99 7.19
C ALA A 44 -12.96 -10.74 5.91
N PHE A 45 -12.70 -10.16 4.72
CA PHE A 45 -12.90 -10.84 3.44
C PHE A 45 -11.82 -11.86 3.09
N TYR A 46 -10.68 -11.86 3.79
CA TYR A 46 -9.60 -12.81 3.54
C TYR A 46 -9.79 -14.05 4.42
N PRO A 47 -9.72 -15.29 3.86
CA PRO A 47 -9.94 -16.51 4.63
C PRO A 47 -9.08 -16.57 5.90
N ASP A 48 -9.73 -16.84 7.02
CA ASP A 48 -9.10 -17.05 8.34
C ASP A 48 -8.22 -15.89 8.85
N LEU A 49 -8.38 -14.66 8.34
CA LEU A 49 -7.56 -13.51 8.73
C LEU A 49 -8.28 -12.48 9.61
N GLY A 50 -9.61 -12.34 9.50
CA GLY A 50 -10.37 -11.31 10.21
C GLY A 50 -10.08 -11.25 11.72
N ASP A 51 -10.31 -12.35 12.43
CA ASP A 51 -10.09 -12.40 13.89
C ASP A 51 -8.62 -12.20 14.27
N ARG A 52 -7.68 -12.75 13.48
CA ARG A 52 -6.23 -12.57 13.68
C ARG A 52 -5.84 -11.10 13.52
N TYR A 53 -6.42 -10.42 12.54
CA TYR A 53 -6.16 -9.01 12.26
C TYR A 53 -6.67 -8.11 13.38
N GLU A 54 -7.88 -8.35 13.89
CA GLU A 54 -8.45 -7.59 15.00
C GLU A 54 -7.72 -7.82 16.32
N ALA A 55 -7.16 -9.02 16.52
CA ALA A 55 -6.36 -9.35 17.70
C ALA A 55 -4.99 -8.64 17.75
N LEU A 56 -4.55 -7.97 16.68
CA LEU A 56 -3.26 -7.29 16.65
C LEU A 56 -3.23 -6.10 17.61
N PRO A 57 -2.23 -6.02 18.51
CA PRO A 57 -2.22 -5.02 19.59
C PRO A 57 -1.90 -3.61 19.08
N LEU A 58 -1.19 -3.48 17.96
CA LEU A 58 -0.71 -2.20 17.46
C LEU A 58 -1.35 -1.87 16.11
N ALA A 59 -1.78 -0.61 15.95
CA ALA A 59 -2.32 -0.11 14.69
C ALA A 59 -1.31 -0.22 13.53
N VAL A 60 0.00 -0.11 13.80
CA VAL A 60 1.03 -0.27 12.77
C VAL A 60 1.06 -1.69 12.21
N MET A 61 0.87 -2.72 13.05
CA MET A 61 0.82 -4.12 12.61
C MET A 61 -0.39 -4.36 11.70
N ARG A 62 -1.53 -3.75 12.03
CA ARG A 62 -2.71 -3.75 11.17
C ARG A 62 -2.46 -3.05 9.84
N ALA A 63 -1.78 -1.90 9.84
CA ALA A 63 -1.38 -1.21 8.62
C ALA A 63 -0.44 -2.06 7.73
N ASP A 64 0.49 -2.83 8.33
CA ASP A 64 1.39 -3.74 7.63
C ASP A 64 0.63 -4.83 6.87
N ILE A 65 -0.45 -5.36 7.43
CA ILE A 65 -1.30 -6.34 6.73
C ILE A 65 -2.22 -5.63 5.72
N CYS A 66 -2.80 -4.49 6.07
CA CYS A 66 -3.72 -3.77 5.21
C CYS A 66 -3.08 -3.39 3.86
N ARG A 67 -1.82 -2.94 3.86
CA ARG A 67 -1.12 -2.61 2.62
C ARG A 67 -1.01 -3.82 1.68
N VAL A 68 -0.73 -5.00 2.23
CA VAL A 68 -0.63 -6.25 1.46
C VAL A 68 -2.01 -6.66 0.93
N LEU A 69 -3.05 -6.61 1.77
CA LEU A 69 -4.42 -6.93 1.36
C LEU A 69 -4.93 -6.03 0.24
N ALA A 70 -4.68 -4.72 0.33
CA ALA A 70 -5.11 -3.76 -0.68
C ALA A 70 -4.54 -4.11 -2.06
N VAL A 71 -3.23 -4.33 -2.13
CA VAL A 71 -2.57 -4.68 -3.40
C VAL A 71 -2.90 -6.12 -3.81
N TYR A 72 -3.09 -7.04 -2.88
CA TYR A 72 -3.51 -8.40 -3.20
C TYR A 72 -4.89 -8.44 -3.87
N TYR A 73 -5.88 -7.73 -3.32
CA TYR A 73 -7.23 -7.74 -3.89
C TYR A 73 -7.34 -6.94 -5.18
N PHE A 74 -6.73 -5.76 -5.24
CA PHE A 74 -6.98 -4.80 -6.31
C PHE A 74 -5.83 -4.65 -7.30
N GLY A 75 -4.66 -5.20 -6.98
CA GLY A 75 -3.42 -4.91 -7.69
C GLY A 75 -2.99 -3.46 -7.55
N GLY A 76 -2.08 -3.02 -8.41
CA GLY A 76 -1.57 -1.66 -8.40
C GLY A 76 -0.42 -1.50 -7.40
N MET A 77 -0.40 -0.36 -6.70
CA MET A 77 0.71 0.04 -5.85
C MET A 77 0.23 0.43 -4.45
N TYR A 78 1.07 0.21 -3.45
CA TYR A 78 0.96 0.84 -2.15
C TYR A 78 2.12 1.80 -1.94
N LYS A 79 1.89 2.90 -1.23
CA LYS A 79 2.97 3.64 -0.55
C LYS A 79 2.55 4.17 0.82
N ASP A 80 3.52 4.39 1.69
CA ASP A 80 3.29 5.17 2.91
C ASP A 80 3.02 6.64 2.59
N LEU A 81 2.20 7.28 3.42
CA LEU A 81 1.67 8.62 3.17
C LEU A 81 2.74 9.71 3.17
N ASP A 82 3.84 9.49 3.88
CA ASP A 82 4.98 10.41 4.02
C ASP A 82 6.13 10.11 3.05
N ILE A 83 5.92 9.19 2.10
CA ILE A 83 6.85 8.93 1.01
C ILE A 83 6.54 9.85 -0.16
N ASP A 84 7.60 10.38 -0.76
CA ASP A 84 7.52 11.25 -1.91
C ASP A 84 8.34 10.74 -3.09
N TRP A 85 7.97 11.15 -4.31
CA TRP A 85 8.65 10.73 -5.53
C TRP A 85 9.51 11.84 -6.08
N ARG A 86 10.72 11.47 -6.48
CA ARG A 86 11.71 12.37 -7.08
C ARG A 86 11.65 12.34 -8.61
N MET A 87 10.94 11.38 -9.17
CA MET A 87 10.81 11.15 -10.61
C MET A 87 9.52 10.38 -10.94
N PRO A 88 8.99 10.53 -12.17
CA PRO A 88 7.82 9.78 -12.66
C PRO A 88 7.99 8.26 -12.60
N LEU A 89 6.90 7.51 -12.37
CA LEU A 89 6.90 6.04 -12.25
C LEU A 89 7.56 5.35 -13.43
N ARG A 90 7.24 5.80 -14.65
CA ARG A 90 7.72 5.19 -15.89
C ARG A 90 9.25 5.14 -15.99
N GLU A 91 9.96 5.94 -15.20
CA GLU A 91 11.42 6.02 -15.21
C GLU A 91 12.07 4.97 -14.30
N TRP A 92 11.33 4.39 -13.36
CA TRP A 92 11.91 3.48 -12.35
C TRP A 92 11.08 2.23 -12.04
N LEU A 93 9.83 2.15 -12.50
CA LEU A 93 8.97 0.98 -12.33
C LEU A 93 8.69 0.32 -13.69
N ASP A 94 9.11 -0.93 -13.85
CA ASP A 94 8.77 -1.75 -15.01
C ASP A 94 7.35 -2.33 -14.89
N PRO A 95 6.38 -1.91 -15.73
CA PRO A 95 5.00 -2.36 -15.64
C PRO A 95 4.80 -3.81 -16.09
N THR A 96 5.82 -4.44 -16.71
CA THR A 96 5.73 -5.83 -17.16
C THR A 96 5.94 -6.82 -16.02
N LEU A 97 6.58 -6.40 -14.93
CA LEU A 97 6.86 -7.24 -13.77
C LEU A 97 5.55 -7.64 -13.05
N PRO A 98 5.44 -8.91 -12.59
CA PRO A 98 4.26 -9.37 -11.86
C PRO A 98 4.19 -8.79 -10.44
N VAL A 99 5.36 -8.44 -9.87
CA VAL A 99 5.56 -7.85 -8.56
C VAL A 99 6.84 -6.99 -8.57
N ALA A 100 6.83 -5.87 -7.86
CA ALA A 100 7.98 -5.01 -7.66
C ALA A 100 8.04 -4.55 -6.20
N TYR A 101 9.21 -4.69 -5.58
CA TYR A 101 9.51 -4.19 -4.24
C TYR A 101 10.66 -3.19 -4.30
N GLY A 102 10.59 -2.16 -3.47
CA GLY A 102 11.72 -1.27 -3.27
C GLY A 102 12.75 -1.88 -2.32
N TRP A 103 13.99 -1.46 -2.50
CA TRP A 103 15.07 -1.71 -1.55
C TRP A 103 15.14 -0.54 -0.56
N GLU A 104 15.19 -0.85 0.74
CA GLU A 104 15.50 0.14 1.79
C GLU A 104 16.99 0.48 1.75
N ASP A 105 17.80 -0.57 1.66
CA ASP A 105 19.25 -0.50 1.54
C ASP A 105 19.74 -1.69 0.69
N ARG A 106 20.98 -2.14 0.87
CA ARG A 106 21.54 -3.24 0.06
C ARG A 106 21.07 -4.63 0.49
N GLU A 107 20.41 -4.75 1.62
CA GLU A 107 20.09 -6.02 2.29
C GLU A 107 18.60 -6.14 2.61
N HIS A 108 17.92 -5.02 2.87
CA HIS A 108 16.54 -4.99 3.34
C HIS A 108 15.59 -4.48 2.25
N LEU A 109 14.43 -5.14 2.12
CA LEU A 109 13.32 -4.65 1.32
C LEU A 109 12.54 -3.60 2.10
N CYS A 110 12.10 -2.56 1.41
CA CYS A 110 11.18 -1.62 2.00
C CYS A 110 9.74 -2.13 1.94
N GLN A 111 8.98 -1.81 2.97
CA GLN A 111 7.53 -2.07 3.01
C GLN A 111 6.70 -0.81 2.75
N TRP A 112 7.36 0.36 2.73
CA TRP A 112 6.72 1.65 2.46
C TRP A 112 6.39 1.87 0.99
N PHE A 113 6.83 1.00 0.06
CA PHE A 113 6.36 0.94 -1.32
C PHE A 113 6.49 -0.47 -1.91
N PHE A 114 5.45 -0.91 -2.62
CA PHE A 114 5.52 -2.06 -3.51
C PHE A 114 4.36 -2.03 -4.52
N ALA A 115 4.49 -2.83 -5.57
CA ALA A 115 3.49 -2.99 -6.61
C ALA A 115 3.28 -4.47 -6.93
N ALA A 116 2.05 -4.87 -7.25
CA ALA A 116 1.79 -6.21 -7.77
C ALA A 116 0.51 -6.26 -8.61
N ARG A 117 0.37 -7.32 -9.39
CA ARG A 117 -0.91 -7.69 -10.02
C ARG A 117 -1.90 -8.22 -8.96
N PRO A 118 -3.21 -8.04 -9.16
CA PRO A 118 -4.21 -8.62 -8.26
C PRO A 118 -4.04 -10.14 -8.18
N GLY A 119 -4.19 -10.70 -6.99
CA GLY A 119 -4.04 -12.13 -6.73
C GLY A 119 -2.60 -12.66 -6.80
N ASN A 120 -1.58 -11.79 -6.81
CA ASN A 120 -0.18 -12.21 -6.95
C ASN A 120 0.23 -13.26 -5.87
N PRO A 121 0.84 -14.40 -6.26
CA PRO A 121 1.24 -15.46 -5.33
C PRO A 121 2.21 -15.03 -4.23
N CYS A 122 3.12 -14.09 -4.50
CA CYS A 122 4.05 -13.57 -3.49
C CYS A 122 3.28 -12.89 -2.35
N LEU A 123 2.28 -12.06 -2.68
CA LEU A 123 1.45 -11.41 -1.67
C LEU A 123 0.56 -12.41 -0.93
N ARG A 124 0.05 -13.43 -1.61
CA ARG A 124 -0.68 -14.52 -0.96
C ARG A 124 0.17 -15.23 0.09
N ASN A 125 1.43 -15.52 -0.24
CA ASN A 125 2.34 -16.22 0.67
C ASN A 125 2.72 -15.36 1.90
N ILE A 126 2.72 -14.03 1.77
CA ILE A 126 2.91 -13.12 2.92
C ILE A 126 1.70 -13.17 3.88
N LEU A 127 0.51 -13.48 3.37
CA LEU A 127 -0.75 -13.50 4.14
C LEU A 127 -1.08 -14.86 4.78
N GLN A 128 -0.17 -15.84 4.75
CA GLN A 128 -0.34 -17.15 5.39
C GLN A 128 0.14 -17.09 6.86
#